data_AF-A0A929UCE6-F1
#
_entry.id   AF-A0A929UCE6-F1
#
_cell.length_a   1.000
_cell.length_b   1.000
_cell.length_c   1.000
_cell.angle_alpha   90.00
_cell.angle_beta   90.00
_cell.angle_gamma   90.00
#
_symmetry.space_group_name_H-M   'P 1'
#
loop_
_entity.id
_entity.type
_entity.pdbx_description
1 polymer ?
#
loop_
_entity_poly.entity_id
_entity_poly.type
_entity_poly.pdbx_seq_one_letter_code
_entity_poly.pdbx_strand_id
1 'polypeptide(L)'
;SGMDTFRALEMVNTLVENKKMQEKIAGCKRYLQEGDNFPDALKKTEVFSLLYTRLLLAGFQSGSMDAALSQIALQYDKETGRKIYHWISFLEPTLIILLSLIVGMILLSVLLPLMGIMSAIG
;
A
#
# COMPACT_ATOMS: atom_id res chain seq x y z
N SER A 1 -9.63 -20.36 -13.65
CA SER A 1 -9.55 -21.62 -12.88
C SER A 1 -10.89 -21.87 -12.24
N GLY A 2 -11.63 -22.90 -12.64
CA GLY A 2 -12.96 -23.24 -12.09
C GLY A 2 -12.92 -23.78 -10.66
N MET A 3 -12.10 -23.17 -9.80
CA MET A 3 -11.97 -23.52 -8.39
C MET A 3 -13.14 -22.93 -7.62
N ASP A 4 -13.71 -23.74 -6.74
CA ASP A 4 -14.75 -23.30 -5.82
C ASP A 4 -14.27 -22.09 -4.97
N THR A 5 -15.09 -21.04 -4.93
CA THR A 5 -14.75 -19.76 -4.29
C THR A 5 -14.47 -19.92 -2.79
N PHE A 6 -15.15 -20.86 -2.13
CA PHE A 6 -14.96 -21.12 -0.71
C PHE A 6 -13.59 -21.77 -0.43
N ARG A 7 -13.18 -22.74 -1.27
CA ARG A 7 -11.81 -23.30 -1.22
C ARG A 7 -10.74 -22.25 -1.53
N ALA A 8 -11.00 -21.37 -2.50
CA ALA A 8 -10.08 -20.27 -2.82
C ALA A 8 -9.89 -19.33 -1.62
N LEU A 9 -10.98 -18.94 -0.93
CA LEU A 9 -10.88 -18.13 0.29
C LEU A 9 -10.08 -18.82 1.40
N GLU A 10 -10.27 -20.12 1.59
CA GLU A 10 -9.54 -20.88 2.61
C GLU A 10 -8.04 -20.90 2.36
N MET A 11 -7.64 -21.13 1.11
CA MET A 11 -6.23 -21.05 0.71
C MET A 11 -5.67 -19.64 0.94
N VAL A 12 -6.38 -18.60 0.53
CA VAL A 12 -5.94 -17.20 0.74
C VAL A 12 -5.80 -16.90 2.24
N ASN A 13 -6.71 -17.37 3.08
CA ASN A 13 -6.62 -17.18 4.53
C ASN A 13 -5.34 -17.78 5.14
N THR A 14 -4.84 -18.89 4.59
CA THR A 14 -3.58 -19.52 5.06
C THR A 14 -2.32 -18.81 4.55
N LEU A 15 -2.41 -18.08 3.43
CA LEU A 15 -1.29 -17.35 2.83
C LEU A 15 -1.11 -15.95 3.42
N VAL A 16 -2.19 -15.36 3.94
CA VAL A 16 -2.18 -14.02 4.52
C VAL A 16 -1.61 -14.07 5.93
N GLU A 17 -0.52 -13.33 6.19
CA GLU A 17 0.09 -13.26 7.54
C GLU A 17 -0.59 -12.26 8.47
N ASN A 18 -1.31 -11.28 7.90
CA ASN A 18 -1.95 -10.23 8.68
C ASN A 18 -3.23 -10.75 9.37
N LYS A 19 -3.20 -10.89 10.70
CA LYS A 19 -4.34 -11.35 11.53
C LYS A 19 -5.64 -10.59 11.26
N LYS A 20 -5.59 -9.26 11.09
CA LYS A 20 -6.78 -8.45 10.80
C LYS A 20 -7.38 -8.78 9.44
N MET A 21 -6.54 -9.13 8.47
CA MET A 21 -7.02 -9.56 7.15
C MET A 21 -7.56 -10.99 7.18
N GLN A 22 -6.93 -11.89 7.95
CA GLN A 22 -7.45 -13.25 8.18
C GLN A 22 -8.85 -13.22 8.80
N GLU A 23 -9.09 -12.38 9.82
CA GLU A 23 -10.41 -12.20 10.44
C GLU A 23 -11.46 -11.73 9.43
N LYS A 24 -11.10 -10.79 8.54
CA LYS A 24 -11.99 -10.32 7.48
C LYS A 24 -12.32 -11.40 6.46
N ILE A 25 -11.34 -12.20 6.04
CA ILE A 25 -11.54 -13.32 5.12
C ILE A 25 -12.42 -14.40 5.76
N ALA A 26 -12.18 -14.73 7.04
CA ALA A 26 -13.01 -15.66 7.80
C ALA A 26 -14.45 -15.15 7.95
N GLY A 27 -14.64 -13.85 8.21
CA GLY A 27 -15.95 -13.21 8.21
C GLY A 27 -16.65 -13.32 6.85
N CYS A 28 -15.94 -13.09 5.75
CA CYS A 28 -16.48 -13.22 4.40
C CYS A 28 -16.95 -14.65 4.13
N LYS A 29 -16.18 -15.65 4.57
CA LYS A 29 -16.52 -17.07 4.48
C LYS A 29 -17.83 -17.38 5.23
N ARG A 30 -18.04 -16.81 6.42
CA ARG A 30 -19.28 -16.95 7.18
C ARG A 30 -20.49 -16.35 6.45
N TYR A 31 -20.37 -15.13 5.92
CA TYR A 31 -21.45 -14.50 5.16
C TYR A 31 -21.82 -15.30 3.90
N LEU A 32 -20.84 -15.89 3.20
CA LEU A 32 -21.12 -16.81 2.09
C LEU A 32 -21.92 -18.05 2.54
N GLN A 33 -21.61 -18.62 3.72
CA GLN A 33 -22.36 -19.76 4.27
C GLN A 33 -23.78 -19.40 4.69
N GLU A 34 -23.98 -18.16 5.12
CA GLU A 34 -25.29 -17.60 5.48
C GLU A 34 -26.16 -17.27 4.25
N GLY A 35 -25.60 -17.38 3.03
CA GLY A 35 -26.31 -17.21 1.77
C GLY A 35 -26.15 -15.84 1.11
N ASP A 36 -25.25 -14.98 1.63
CA ASP A 36 -24.93 -13.74 0.94
C ASP A 36 -24.19 -14.01 -0.38
N ASN A 37 -24.43 -13.14 -1.36
CA ASN A 37 -23.62 -13.13 -2.58
C ASN A 37 -22.18 -12.69 -2.27
N PHE A 38 -21.22 -13.20 -3.05
CA PHE A 38 -19.80 -12.92 -2.85
C PHE A 38 -19.43 -11.43 -2.76
N PRO A 39 -19.93 -10.53 -3.63
CA PRO A 39 -19.62 -9.11 -3.54
C PRO A 39 -20.16 -8.45 -2.27
N ASP A 40 -21.32 -8.90 -1.78
CA ASP A 40 -21.97 -8.36 -0.58
C ASP A 40 -21.23 -8.81 0.69
N ALA A 41 -20.77 -10.06 0.74
CA ALA A 41 -19.94 -10.56 1.82
C ALA A 41 -18.59 -9.81 1.92
N LEU A 42 -17.95 -9.54 0.77
CA LEU A 42 -16.72 -8.73 0.71
C LEU A 42 -16.95 -7.27 1.11
N LYS A 43 -18.14 -6.73 0.81
CA LYS A 43 -18.55 -5.39 1.22
C LYS A 43 -18.72 -5.30 2.73
N LYS A 44 -19.44 -6.25 3.33
CA LYS A 44 -19.70 -6.31 4.79
C LYS A 44 -18.42 -6.47 5.61
N THR A 45 -17.44 -7.17 5.07
CA THR A 45 -16.14 -7.42 5.73
C THR A 45 -15.09 -6.35 5.45
N GLU A 46 -15.41 -5.35 4.62
CA GLU A 46 -14.52 -4.25 4.25
C GLU A 46 -13.13 -4.75 3.80
N VAL A 47 -13.07 -5.87 3.10
CA VAL A 47 -11.82 -6.40 2.53
C VAL A 47 -11.34 -5.46 1.41
N PHE A 48 -12.29 -4.93 0.64
CA PHE A 48 -12.04 -4.01 -0.46
C PHE A 48 -12.56 -2.61 -0.18
N SER A 49 -11.93 -1.61 -0.81
CA SER A 49 -12.44 -0.24 -0.85
C SER A 49 -13.78 -0.18 -1.59
N LEU A 50 -14.62 0.81 -1.26
CA LEU A 50 -15.94 1.05 -1.85
C LEU A 50 -15.91 1.05 -3.39
N LEU A 51 -14.83 1.58 -3.99
CA LEU A 51 -14.64 1.60 -5.44
C LEU A 51 -14.56 0.18 -6.02
N TYR A 52 -13.71 -0.67 -5.43
CA TYR A 52 -13.49 -2.03 -5.90
C TYR A 52 -14.70 -2.92 -5.64
N THR A 53 -15.42 -2.71 -4.53
CA THR A 53 -16.69 -3.40 -4.27
C THR A 53 -17.73 -3.11 -5.36
N ARG A 54 -17.81 -1.86 -5.87
CA ARG A 54 -18.72 -1.51 -6.97
C ARG A 54 -18.34 -2.20 -8.28
N LEU A 55 -17.04 -2.29 -8.57
CA LEU A 55 -16.54 -3.04 -9.74
C LEU A 55 -16.87 -4.53 -9.64
N LEU A 56 -16.73 -5.12 -8.45
CA LEU A 56 -17.11 -6.50 -8.17
C LEU A 56 -18.61 -6.74 -8.35
N LEU A 57 -19.47 -5.84 -7.84
CA LEU A 57 -20.92 -5.92 -8.02
C LEU A 57 -21.31 -5.86 -9.50
N ALA A 58 -20.73 -4.94 -10.27
CA ALA A 58 -20.97 -4.83 -11.71
C ALA A 58 -20.48 -6.06 -12.48
N GLY A 59 -19.32 -6.60 -12.12
CA GLY A 59 -18.77 -7.84 -12.68
C GLY A 59 -19.64 -9.06 -12.36
N PHE A 60 -20.19 -9.13 -11.15
CA PHE A 60 -21.07 -10.22 -10.72
C PHE A 60 -22.40 -10.21 -11.47
N GLN A 61 -23.04 -9.04 -11.62
CA GLN A 61 -24.31 -8.89 -12.36
C GLN A 61 -24.16 -9.20 -13.85
N SER A 62 -22.99 -8.94 -14.43
CA SER A 62 -22.70 -9.19 -15.85
C SER A 62 -22.07 -10.56 -16.12
N GLY A 63 -21.83 -11.38 -15.09
CA GLY A 63 -21.13 -12.66 -15.21
C GLY A 63 -19.64 -12.54 -15.57
N SER A 64 -19.05 -11.34 -15.48
CA SER A 64 -17.66 -11.04 -15.84
C SER A 64 -16.75 -10.86 -14.61
N MET A 65 -17.02 -11.63 -13.56
CA MET A 65 -16.38 -11.49 -12.26
C MET A 65 -14.86 -11.72 -12.30
N ASP A 66 -14.38 -12.64 -13.13
CA ASP A 66 -12.96 -12.87 -13.37
C ASP A 66 -12.26 -11.62 -13.93
N ALA A 67 -12.90 -10.93 -14.88
CA ALA A 67 -12.38 -9.70 -15.45
C ALA A 67 -12.38 -8.56 -14.42
N ALA A 68 -13.41 -8.48 -13.58
CA ALA A 68 -13.47 -7.50 -12.50
C ALA A 68 -12.35 -7.70 -11.46
N LEU A 69 -12.14 -8.95 -11.00
CA LEU A 69 -11.06 -9.28 -10.06
C LEU A 69 -9.68 -9.02 -10.66
N SER A 70 -9.47 -9.35 -11.94
CA SER A 70 -8.22 -9.06 -12.66
C SER A 70 -7.94 -7.56 -12.75
N GLN A 71 -8.97 -6.75 -13.05
CA GLN A 71 -8.82 -5.29 -13.06
C GLN A 71 -8.50 -4.74 -11.66
N ILE A 72 -9.14 -5.25 -10.61
CA ILE A 72 -8.85 -4.84 -9.23
C ILE A 72 -7.40 -5.18 -8.88
N ALA A 73 -6.91 -6.38 -9.20
CA ALA A 73 -5.53 -6.78 -8.96
C ALA A 73 -4.52 -5.86 -9.66
N LEU A 74 -4.75 -5.56 -10.95
CA LEU A 74 -3.90 -4.64 -11.72
C LEU A 74 -3.87 -3.22 -11.15
N GLN A 75 -5.02 -2.71 -10.69
CA GLN A 75 -5.09 -1.39 -10.09
C GLN A 75 -4.40 -1.35 -8.72
N TYR A 76 -4.57 -2.40 -7.92
CA TYR A 76 -3.92 -2.52 -6.61
C TYR A 76 -2.39 -2.57 -6.73
N ASP A 77 -1.87 -3.30 -7.72
CA ASP A 77 -0.44 -3.38 -8.00
C ASP A 77 0.12 -2.01 -8.42
N LYS A 78 -0.57 -1.32 -9.34
CA LYS A 78 -0.22 0.06 -9.75
C LYS A 78 -0.25 1.05 -8.59
N GLU A 79 -1.28 1.00 -7.75
CA GLU A 79 -1.38 1.87 -6.58
C GLU A 79 -0.27 1.58 -5.57
N THR A 80 0.05 0.31 -5.36
CA THR A 80 1.13 -0.11 -4.46
C THR A 80 2.49 0.37 -4.98
N GLY A 81 2.77 0.16 -6.27
CA GLY A 81 3.98 0.67 -6.92
C GLY A 81 4.10 2.20 -6.84
N ARG A 82 2.99 2.93 -7.07
CA ARG A 82 2.96 4.39 -6.95
C ARG A 82 3.22 4.87 -5.52
N LYS A 83 2.62 4.19 -4.52
CA LYS A 83 2.88 4.50 -3.11
C LYS A 83 4.36 4.34 -2.79
N ILE A 84 4.96 3.21 -3.17
CA ILE A 84 6.40 2.95 -2.97
C ILE A 84 7.24 4.05 -3.62
N TYR A 85 6.97 4.38 -4.88
CA TYR A 85 7.70 5.43 -5.59
C TYR A 85 7.55 6.80 -4.92
N HIS A 86 6.35 7.13 -4.44
CA HIS A 86 6.12 8.40 -3.73
C HIS A 86 6.91 8.48 -2.41
N TRP A 87 6.97 7.38 -1.65
CA TRP A 87 7.82 7.30 -0.44
C TRP A 87 9.30 7.50 -0.77
N ILE A 88 9.79 6.88 -1.85
CA ILE A 88 11.16 7.02 -2.32
C ILE A 88 11.44 8.47 -2.77
N SER A 89 10.51 9.07 -3.52
CA SER A 89 10.63 10.44 -4.03
C SER A 89 10.70 11.50 -2.92
N PHE A 90 10.18 11.22 -1.72
CA PHE A 90 10.32 12.10 -0.56
C PHE A 90 11.64 11.88 0.19
N LEU A 91 12.16 10.65 0.19
CA LEU A 91 13.42 10.28 0.83
C LEU A 91 14.63 10.97 0.19
N GLU A 92 14.65 11.04 -1.14
CA GLU A 92 15.76 11.63 -1.91
C GLU A 92 16.05 13.11 -1.55
N PRO A 93 15.10 14.06 -1.61
CA PRO A 93 15.36 15.44 -1.24
C PRO A 93 15.71 15.60 0.25
N THR A 94 15.13 14.78 1.12
CA THR A 94 15.41 14.80 2.56
C THR A 94 16.88 14.48 2.85
N LEU A 95 17.45 13.49 2.15
CA LEU A 95 18.85 13.10 2.29
C LEU A 95 19.81 14.21 1.82
N ILE A 96 19.48 14.88 0.71
CA ILE A 96 20.29 16.00 0.18
C ILE A 96 20.29 17.19 1.15
N ILE A 97 19.13 17.52 1.74
CA ILE A 97 19.02 18.60 2.75
C ILE A 97 19.87 18.27 3.98
N LEU A 98 19.78 17.03 4.48
CA LEU A 98 20.56 16.58 5.63
C LEU A 98 22.07 16.65 5.36
N LEU A 99 22.52 16.17 4.20
CA LEU A 99 23.93 16.21 3.80
C LEU A 99 24.43 17.66 3.68
N SER A 100 23.64 18.52 3.05
CA SER A 100 23.96 19.94 2.88
C SER A 100 24.09 20.66 4.23
N LEU A 101 23.23 20.33 5.20
CA LEU A 101 23.31 20.88 6.55
C LEU A 101 24.58 20.44 7.27
N ILE A 102 24.95 19.16 7.19
CA ILE A 102 26.17 18.61 7.80
C ILE A 102 27.41 19.28 7.19
N VAL A 103 27.48 19.35 5.86
CA VAL A 103 28.61 20.00 5.15
C VAL A 103 28.68 21.48 5.51
N GLY A 104 27.54 22.19 5.56
CA GLY A 104 27.47 23.58 5.95
C GLY A 104 27.99 23.82 7.39
N MET A 105 27.60 22.96 8.34
CA MET A 105 28.09 23.02 9.72
C MET A 105 29.60 22.82 9.81
N ILE A 106 30.15 21.88 9.03
CA ILE A 106 31.60 21.63 8.97
C ILE A 106 32.32 22.85 8.39
N LEU A 107 31.84 23.42 7.29
CA LEU A 107 32.44 24.60 6.67
C LEU A 107 32.44 25.79 7.61
N LEU A 108 31.33 26.06 8.31
CA LEU A 108 31.26 27.13 9.31
C LEU A 108 32.26 26.90 10.46
N SER A 109 32.39 25.66 10.93
CA SER A 109 33.35 25.30 11.99
C SER A 109 34.80 25.53 11.59
N VAL A 110 35.14 25.46 10.31
CA VAL A 110 36.51 25.66 9.79
C VAL A 110 36.75 27.12 9.36
N LEU A 111 35.77 27.76 8.72
CA LEU A 111 35.90 29.13 8.20
C LEU A 111 35.93 30.18 9.32
N LEU A 112 35.13 30.00 10.38
CA LEU A 112 35.09 30.95 11.51
C LEU A 112 36.47 31.11 12.20
N PRO A 113 37.19 30.03 12.57
CA PRO A 113 38.55 30.14 13.10
C PRO A 113 39.54 30.80 12.13
N LEU A 114 39.46 30.46 10.83
CA LEU A 114 40.34 31.02 9.80
C LEU A 114 40.16 32.53 9.66
N MET A 115 38.91 33.02 9.67
CA MET A 115 38.64 34.46 9.68
C MET A 115 39.20 35.15 10.93
N GLY A 116 39.06 34.52 12.10
CA GLY A 116 39.65 35.02 13.34
C GLY A 116 41.17 35.16 13.27
N ILE A 117 41.86 34.18 12.68
CA ILE A 117 43.32 34.22 12.49
C ILE A 117 43.72 35.33 11.50
N MET A 118 43.03 35.46 10.36
CA MET A 118 43.32 36.51 9.38
C MET A 118 43.12 37.92 9.96
N SER A 119 42.06 38.12 10.75
CA SER A 119 41.81 39.41 11.41
C SER A 119 42.78 39.73 12.55
N ALA A 120 43.49 38.74 13.09
CA ALA A 120 44.48 38.95 14.15
C ALA A 120 45.90 39.21 13.61
N ILE A 121 46.15 38.88 12.33
CA ILE A 121 47.46 39.03 11.67
C ILE A 121 47.53 40.32 10.83
N GLY A 122 46.39 40.89 10.42
CA GLY A 122 46.30 42.23 9.80
C GLY A 122 46.04 43.32 10.82
#